data_AF-A0ABD1SC44-F1
#
_entry.id   AF-A0ABD1SC44-F1
#
_cell.length_a   1.000
_cell.length_b   1.000
_cell.length_c   1.000
_cell.angle_alpha   90.00
_cell.angle_beta   90.00
_cell.angle_gamma   90.00
#
_symmetry.space_group_name_H-M   'P 1'
#
loop_
_entity.id
_entity.type
_entity.pdbx_description
1 polymer ?
#
loop_
_entity_poly.entity_id
_entity_poly.type
_entity_poly.pdbx_seq_one_letter_code
_entity_poly.pdbx_strand_id
1 'polypeptide(L)'
;MLDRGVDQWVELCNHFNSDKFKKASSANIENRSKKKYNHRTGSRPLSYIVEEMAVEGSKFPKVDTFEFAYAGKNKLWTDSAAKAQHDEMLAKADEYLTERANEQQLPEDTPLEEIHVDDPDAGLKIMRSVLGVKPGRQIRGLGDGRLRDIDTSSNVRHMEKELEEELAARKAADAARTEIEQRMKSRLNVVGKQFNSTLESWYHSMQQLCRQVPGFILPPFTPLSVEDDAIGDEDNGFDKENNFGEDE
;
A
#
# COMPACT_ATOMS: atom_id res chain seq x y z
N MET A 1 26.02 -34.56 12.92
CA MET A 1 25.50 -34.12 11.60
C MET A 1 24.58 -35.21 11.12
N LEU A 2 23.28 -35.06 11.34
CA LEU A 2 22.30 -36.12 11.07
C LEU A 2 21.90 -36.10 9.60
N ASP A 3 21.86 -37.32 9.07
CA ASP A 3 21.22 -37.95 7.90
C ASP A 3 19.93 -37.35 7.29
N ARG A 4 19.66 -36.05 7.43
CA ARG A 4 18.40 -35.41 7.00
C ARG A 4 18.10 -35.55 5.51
N GLY A 5 19.11 -35.78 4.67
CA GLY A 5 18.94 -35.92 3.22
C GLY A 5 18.31 -37.25 2.81
N VAL A 6 18.64 -38.34 3.51
CA VAL A 6 18.12 -39.68 3.18
C VAL A 6 16.66 -39.81 3.63
N ASP A 7 16.35 -39.33 4.84
CA ASP A 7 14.98 -39.34 5.36
C ASP A 7 14.03 -38.47 4.50
N GLN A 8 14.46 -37.26 4.12
CA GLN A 8 13.69 -36.39 3.24
C GLN A 8 13.46 -37.00 1.84
N TRP A 9 14.44 -37.74 1.31
CA TRP A 9 14.29 -38.44 0.03
C TRP A 9 13.24 -39.54 0.11
N VAL A 10 13.26 -40.36 1.17
CA VAL A 10 12.27 -41.41 1.38
C VAL A 10 10.86 -40.82 1.54
N GLU A 11 10.71 -39.71 2.26
CA GLU A 11 9.43 -39.01 2.38
C GLU A 11 8.88 -38.53 1.03
N LEU A 12 9.73 -37.94 0.18
CA LEU A 12 9.34 -37.51 -1.17
C LEU A 12 8.94 -38.70 -2.04
N CYS A 13 9.70 -39.79 -2.02
CA CYS A 13 9.36 -41.01 -2.74
C CYS A 13 8.00 -41.56 -2.29
N ASN A 14 7.71 -41.57 -0.99
CA ASN A 14 6.42 -42.00 -0.45
C ASN A 14 5.29 -41.04 -0.87
N HIS A 15 5.52 -39.74 -0.84
CA HIS A 15 4.56 -38.72 -1.26
C HIS A 15 4.14 -38.90 -2.73
N PHE A 16 5.11 -38.97 -3.65
CA PHE A 16 4.85 -39.11 -5.08
C PHE A 16 4.29 -40.48 -5.47
N ASN A 17 4.60 -41.53 -4.71
CA ASN A 17 4.02 -42.85 -4.91
C ASN A 17 2.64 -43.04 -4.28
N SER A 18 2.22 -42.15 -3.38
CA SER A 18 0.91 -42.22 -2.73
C SER A 18 -0.23 -42.19 -3.75
N ASP A 19 -1.29 -42.96 -3.48
CA ASP A 19 -2.48 -42.97 -4.34
C ASP A 19 -3.15 -41.59 -4.41
N LYS A 20 -3.05 -40.80 -3.33
CA LYS A 20 -3.51 -39.42 -3.29
C LYS A 20 -2.80 -38.57 -4.33
N PHE A 21 -1.47 -38.64 -4.42
CA PHE A 21 -0.71 -37.89 -5.41
C PHE A 21 -1.00 -38.39 -6.83
N LYS A 22 -1.01 -39.70 -7.06
CA LYS A 22 -1.30 -40.28 -8.38
C LYS A 22 -2.67 -39.86 -8.90
N LYS A 23 -3.71 -39.94 -8.05
CA LYS A 23 -5.07 -39.48 -8.39
C LYS A 23 -5.10 -37.99 -8.73
N ALA A 24 -4.45 -37.15 -7.91
CA ALA A 24 -4.37 -35.72 -8.15
C ALA A 24 -3.62 -35.39 -9.45
N SER A 25 -2.53 -36.12 -9.73
CA SER A 25 -1.72 -35.98 -10.94
C SER A 25 -2.51 -36.35 -12.19
N SER A 26 -3.18 -37.51 -12.20
CA SER A 26 -4.04 -37.95 -13.32
C SER A 26 -5.18 -36.96 -13.58
N ALA A 27 -5.85 -36.48 -12.53
CA ALA A 27 -6.88 -35.46 -12.66
C ALA A 27 -6.33 -34.14 -13.21
N ASN A 28 -5.13 -33.72 -12.78
CA ASN A 28 -4.49 -32.51 -13.28
C ASN A 28 -4.11 -32.62 -14.77
N ILE A 29 -3.66 -33.80 -15.23
CA ILE A 29 -3.39 -34.07 -16.65
C ILE A 29 -4.68 -33.92 -17.47
N GLU A 30 -5.77 -34.56 -17.04
CA GLU A 30 -7.07 -34.46 -17.70
C GLU A 30 -7.63 -33.03 -17.68
N ASN A 31 -7.45 -32.31 -16.56
CA ASN A 31 -7.87 -30.91 -16.47
C ASN A 31 -7.03 -29.99 -17.36
N ARG A 32 -5.73 -30.27 -17.53
CA ARG A 32 -4.85 -29.54 -18.43
C ARG A 32 -5.21 -29.78 -19.89
N SER A 33 -5.58 -31.00 -20.27
CA SER A 33 -6.01 -31.30 -21.64
C SER A 33 -7.35 -30.65 -22.01
N LYS A 34 -8.21 -30.37 -21.02
CA LYS A 34 -9.49 -29.67 -21.20
C LYS A 34 -9.38 -28.14 -21.25
N LYS A 35 -8.19 -27.55 -21.06
CA LYS A 35 -8.02 -26.08 -21.13
C LYS A 35 -8.25 -25.59 -22.56
N LYS A 36 -9.11 -24.59 -22.72
CA LYS A 36 -9.46 -24.01 -24.02
C LYS A 36 -8.33 -23.18 -24.64
N TYR A 37 -7.51 -22.56 -23.82
CA TYR A 37 -6.40 -21.69 -24.21
C TYR A 37 -5.41 -21.56 -23.06
N ASN A 38 -4.17 -21.20 -23.38
CA ASN A 38 -3.08 -21.13 -22.41
C ASN A 38 -2.81 -19.70 -21.95
N HIS A 39 -2.72 -19.51 -20.63
CA HIS A 39 -2.26 -18.27 -20.03
C HIS A 39 -0.75 -18.11 -20.23
N ARG A 40 -0.29 -16.89 -20.52
CA ARG A 40 1.11 -16.58 -20.89
C ARG A 40 1.85 -15.65 -19.93
N THR A 41 1.17 -15.01 -18.99
CA THR A 41 1.77 -14.05 -18.04
C THR A 41 2.74 -14.65 -17.01
N GLY A 42 2.87 -15.98 -16.96
CA GLY A 42 3.70 -16.66 -15.96
C GLY A 42 3.13 -16.52 -14.55
N SER A 43 3.99 -16.12 -13.60
CA SER A 43 3.68 -15.97 -12.17
C SER A 43 3.08 -14.61 -11.79
N ARG A 44 3.04 -13.66 -12.73
CA ARG A 44 2.56 -12.30 -12.44
C ARG A 44 1.04 -12.33 -12.24
N PRO A 45 0.52 -11.76 -11.13
CA PRO A 45 -0.91 -11.79 -10.84
C PRO A 45 -1.68 -10.85 -11.77
N LEU A 46 -2.85 -11.29 -12.24
CA LEU A 46 -3.73 -10.50 -13.12
C LEU A 46 -4.22 -9.21 -12.46
N SER A 47 -4.34 -9.17 -11.13
CA SER A 47 -4.77 -7.97 -10.39
C SER A 47 -3.82 -6.78 -10.58
N TYR A 48 -2.51 -7.03 -10.63
CA TYR A 48 -1.52 -5.97 -10.85
C TYR A 48 -1.55 -5.48 -12.30
N ILE A 49 -1.79 -6.38 -13.25
CA ILE A 49 -1.93 -5.99 -14.66
C ILE A 49 -3.19 -5.15 -14.87
N VAL A 50 -4.29 -5.50 -14.23
CA VAL A 50 -5.51 -4.66 -14.25
C VAL A 50 -5.23 -3.26 -13.72
N GLU A 51 -4.42 -3.14 -12.67
CA GLU A 51 -4.07 -1.86 -12.07
C GLU A 51 -3.15 -1.04 -12.97
N GLU A 52 -2.13 -1.66 -13.56
CA GLU A 52 -1.25 -1.02 -14.53
C GLU A 52 -2.02 -0.52 -15.76
N MET A 53 -2.91 -1.34 -16.32
CA MET A 53 -3.76 -0.94 -17.45
C MET A 53 -4.67 0.23 -17.08
N ALA A 54 -5.15 0.30 -15.83
CA ALA A 54 -5.93 1.44 -15.35
C ALA A 54 -5.09 2.71 -15.22
N VAL A 55 -3.84 2.60 -14.77
CA VAL A 55 -2.89 3.73 -14.69
C VAL A 55 -2.48 4.21 -16.08
N GLU A 56 -2.34 3.29 -17.04
CA GLU A 56 -2.08 3.61 -18.47
C GLU A 56 -3.29 4.29 -19.15
N GLY A 57 -4.44 4.40 -18.48
CA GLY A 57 -5.62 5.09 -18.99
C GLY A 57 -6.57 4.21 -19.79
N SER A 58 -6.48 2.88 -19.68
CA SER A 58 -7.44 1.97 -20.30
C SER A 58 -8.87 2.24 -19.81
N LYS A 59 -9.82 2.33 -20.76
CA LYS A 59 -11.26 2.43 -20.46
C LYS A 59 -11.82 1.16 -19.82
N PHE A 60 -11.31 0.01 -20.26
CA PHE A 60 -11.72 -1.29 -19.75
C PHE A 60 -10.49 -2.11 -19.34
N PRO A 61 -9.83 -1.78 -18.22
CA PRO A 61 -8.55 -2.39 -17.82
C PRO A 61 -8.61 -3.92 -17.72
N LYS A 62 -9.78 -4.47 -17.37
CA LYS A 62 -10.00 -5.92 -17.27
C LYS A 62 -10.07 -6.61 -18.64
N VAL A 63 -10.65 -5.97 -19.65
CA VAL A 63 -10.71 -6.48 -21.03
C VAL A 63 -9.31 -6.48 -21.63
N ASP A 64 -8.57 -5.39 -21.47
CA ASP A 64 -7.20 -5.27 -21.98
C ASP A 64 -6.24 -6.23 -21.27
N THR A 65 -6.47 -6.48 -19.97
CA THR A 65 -5.75 -7.53 -19.23
C THR A 65 -5.95 -8.92 -19.85
N PHE A 66 -7.10 -9.21 -20.45
CA PHE A 66 -7.32 -10.49 -21.14
C PHE A 66 -6.43 -10.62 -22.38
N GLU A 67 -6.29 -9.56 -23.19
CA GLU A 67 -5.31 -9.53 -24.28
C GLU A 67 -3.91 -9.79 -23.74
N PHE A 68 -3.48 -9.04 -22.72
CA PHE A 68 -2.16 -9.18 -22.13
C PHE A 68 -1.90 -10.60 -21.58
N ALA A 69 -2.92 -11.22 -20.98
CA ALA A 69 -2.77 -12.50 -20.31
C ALA A 69 -2.70 -13.71 -21.26
N TYR A 70 -3.32 -13.61 -22.43
CA TYR A 70 -3.52 -14.74 -23.35
C TYR A 70 -2.88 -14.55 -24.73
N ALA A 71 -2.66 -13.30 -25.16
CA ALA A 71 -1.88 -13.03 -26.35
C ALA A 71 -0.40 -13.39 -26.14
N GLY A 72 0.27 -13.73 -27.23
CA GLY A 72 1.72 -13.94 -27.26
C GLY A 72 2.49 -12.62 -27.21
N LYS A 73 3.82 -12.71 -27.31
CA LYS A 73 4.69 -11.53 -27.43
C LYS A 73 4.22 -10.68 -28.62
N ASN A 74 4.18 -9.36 -28.44
CA ASN A 74 3.72 -8.39 -29.45
C ASN A 74 2.25 -8.55 -29.87
N LYS A 75 1.34 -8.92 -28.94
CA LYS A 75 -0.11 -9.08 -29.18
C LYS A 75 -0.46 -10.13 -30.27
N LEU A 76 0.47 -11.05 -30.55
CA LEU A 76 0.24 -12.14 -31.49
C LEU A 76 -0.56 -13.27 -30.83
N TRP A 77 -1.80 -13.43 -31.25
CA TRP A 77 -2.67 -14.52 -30.79
C TRP A 77 -2.16 -15.87 -31.29
N THR A 78 -1.84 -16.77 -30.36
CA THR A 78 -1.53 -18.17 -30.70
C THR A 78 -2.76 -19.07 -30.67
N ASP A 79 -3.69 -18.79 -29.75
CA ASP A 79 -4.92 -19.56 -29.59
C ASP A 79 -6.08 -18.81 -30.27
N SER A 80 -6.64 -19.37 -31.35
CA SER A 80 -7.75 -18.75 -32.10
C SER A 80 -9.01 -18.58 -31.27
N ALA A 81 -9.28 -19.50 -30.33
CA ALA A 81 -10.41 -19.42 -29.42
C ALA A 81 -10.29 -18.25 -28.43
N ALA A 82 -9.08 -17.96 -27.94
CA ALA A 82 -8.85 -16.83 -27.05
C ALA A 82 -9.03 -15.51 -27.80
N LYS A 83 -8.53 -15.44 -29.04
CA LYS A 83 -8.75 -14.29 -29.92
C LYS A 83 -10.23 -14.03 -30.15
N ALA A 84 -11.01 -15.05 -30.52
CA ALA A 84 -12.44 -14.91 -30.76
C ALA A 84 -13.20 -14.39 -29.52
N GLN A 85 -12.81 -14.83 -28.31
CA GLN A 85 -13.40 -14.31 -27.07
C GLN A 85 -13.01 -12.86 -26.80
N HIS A 86 -11.78 -12.47 -27.10
CA HIS A 86 -11.35 -11.08 -26.97
C HIS A 86 -12.08 -10.17 -27.96
N ASP A 87 -12.21 -10.61 -29.22
CA ASP A 87 -12.93 -9.88 -30.26
C ASP A 87 -14.42 -9.71 -29.87
N GLU A 88 -15.04 -10.72 -29.25
CA GLU A 88 -16.39 -10.61 -28.69
C GLU A 88 -16.48 -9.62 -27.50
N MET A 89 -15.44 -9.54 -26.66
CA MET A 89 -15.39 -8.53 -25.59
C MET A 89 -15.28 -7.12 -26.15
N LEU A 90 -14.48 -6.91 -27.19
CA LEU A 90 -14.36 -5.60 -27.85
C LEU A 90 -15.69 -5.19 -28.47
N ALA A 91 -16.36 -6.09 -29.19
CA ALA A 91 -17.69 -5.82 -29.76
C ALA A 91 -18.70 -5.39 -28.67
N LYS A 92 -18.73 -6.08 -27.53
CA LYS A 92 -19.60 -5.69 -26.41
C LYS A 92 -19.16 -4.42 -25.68
N ALA A 93 -17.86 -4.11 -25.69
CA ALA A 93 -17.36 -2.85 -25.18
C ALA A 93 -17.83 -1.68 -26.07
N ASP A 94 -17.77 -1.85 -27.39
CA ASP A 94 -18.24 -0.86 -28.36
C ASP A 94 -19.76 -0.70 -28.30
N GLU A 95 -20.52 -1.79 -28.16
CA GLU A 95 -21.98 -1.75 -27.90
C GLU A 95 -22.29 -0.95 -26.63
N TYR A 96 -21.59 -1.24 -25.52
CA TYR A 96 -21.76 -0.50 -24.26
C TYR A 96 -21.46 0.99 -24.41
N LEU A 97 -20.38 1.34 -25.12
CA LEU A 97 -20.03 2.73 -25.38
C LEU A 97 -21.08 3.42 -26.26
N THR A 98 -21.62 2.73 -27.27
CA THR A 98 -22.68 3.24 -28.14
C THR A 98 -23.97 3.48 -27.37
N GLU A 99 -24.37 2.54 -26.50
CA GLU A 99 -25.51 2.71 -25.60
C GLU A 99 -25.31 3.93 -24.67
N ARG A 100 -24.11 4.09 -24.11
CA ARG A 100 -23.76 5.26 -23.28
C ARG A 100 -23.81 6.57 -24.04
N ALA A 101 -23.31 6.62 -25.29
CA ALA A 101 -23.39 7.81 -26.13
C ALA A 101 -24.85 8.22 -26.37
N ASN A 102 -25.71 7.24 -26.66
CA ASN A 102 -27.14 7.45 -26.86
C ASN A 102 -27.84 7.95 -25.58
N GLU A 103 -27.51 7.39 -24.41
CA GLU A 103 -28.04 7.85 -23.11
C GLU A 103 -27.67 9.31 -22.82
N GLN A 104 -26.44 9.69 -23.15
CA GLN A 104 -25.93 11.04 -22.95
C GLN A 104 -26.35 12.03 -24.06
N GLN A 105 -27.10 11.57 -25.07
CA GLN A 105 -27.55 12.35 -26.23
C GLN A 105 -26.41 13.03 -26.99
N LEU A 106 -25.23 12.40 -27.07
CA LEU A 106 -24.13 12.92 -27.86
C LEU A 106 -24.40 12.77 -29.37
N PRO A 107 -23.83 13.66 -30.21
CA PRO A 107 -23.87 13.50 -31.66
C PRO A 107 -23.29 12.15 -32.09
N GLU A 108 -23.87 11.55 -33.13
CA GLU A 108 -23.45 10.24 -33.69
C GLU A 108 -21.98 10.23 -34.17
N ASP A 109 -21.42 11.40 -34.44
CA ASP A 109 -20.03 11.61 -34.88
C ASP A 109 -19.01 11.76 -33.73
N THR A 110 -19.42 11.64 -32.45
CA THR A 110 -18.45 11.71 -31.35
C THR A 110 -17.58 10.44 -31.30
N PRO A 111 -16.25 10.57 -31.26
CA PRO A 111 -15.36 9.41 -31.13
C PRO A 111 -15.68 8.59 -29.88
N LEU A 112 -15.83 7.26 -30.04
CA LEU A 112 -16.03 6.30 -28.93
C LEU A 112 -14.94 6.42 -27.85
N GLU A 113 -13.76 6.91 -28.24
CA GLU A 113 -12.59 7.17 -27.41
C GLU A 113 -12.76 8.35 -26.44
N GLU A 114 -13.72 9.25 -26.65
CA GLU A 114 -13.95 10.43 -25.79
C GLU A 114 -15.05 10.20 -24.73
N ILE A 115 -15.85 9.14 -24.88
CA ILE A 115 -16.93 8.82 -23.95
C ILE A 115 -16.37 8.38 -22.59
N HIS A 116 -16.78 9.07 -21.52
CA HIS A 116 -16.39 8.73 -20.15
C HIS A 116 -17.20 7.54 -19.62
N VAL A 117 -16.50 6.56 -19.03
CA VAL A 117 -17.12 5.39 -18.40
C VAL A 117 -17.12 5.59 -16.88
N ASP A 118 -18.26 6.01 -16.34
CA ASP A 118 -18.44 6.21 -14.89
C ASP A 118 -18.51 4.89 -14.10
N ASP A 119 -18.83 3.78 -14.76
CA ASP A 119 -19.02 2.48 -14.13
C ASP A 119 -17.71 1.69 -14.09
N PRO A 120 -17.03 1.58 -12.93
CA PRO A 120 -15.77 0.85 -12.82
C PRO A 120 -15.93 -0.65 -13.09
N ASP A 121 -17.15 -1.18 -13.04
CA ASP A 121 -17.47 -2.60 -13.23
C ASP A 121 -17.99 -2.93 -14.62
N ALA A 122 -18.11 -1.97 -15.54
CA ALA A 122 -18.53 -2.21 -16.91
C ALA A 122 -17.69 -3.31 -17.60
N GLY A 123 -16.36 -3.25 -17.46
CA GLY A 123 -15.46 -4.30 -17.97
C GLY A 123 -15.71 -5.69 -17.35
N LEU A 124 -16.12 -5.76 -16.07
CA LEU A 124 -16.47 -7.04 -15.44
C LEU A 124 -17.79 -7.59 -15.99
N LYS A 125 -18.77 -6.73 -16.27
CA LYS A 125 -20.05 -7.13 -16.89
C LYS A 125 -19.82 -7.69 -18.28
N ILE A 126 -18.98 -7.02 -19.09
CA ILE A 126 -18.57 -7.48 -20.43
C ILE A 126 -17.91 -8.86 -20.33
N MET A 127 -16.85 -9.00 -19.53
CA MET A 127 -16.15 -10.28 -19.37
C MET A 127 -17.04 -11.39 -18.82
N ARG A 128 -17.94 -11.06 -17.88
CA ARG A 128 -18.93 -12.01 -17.35
C ARG A 128 -19.84 -12.54 -18.45
N SER A 129 -20.28 -11.67 -19.37
CA SER A 129 -21.16 -12.06 -20.46
C SER A 129 -20.46 -12.98 -21.48
N VAL A 130 -19.19 -12.72 -21.79
CA VAL A 130 -18.43 -13.46 -22.83
C VAL A 130 -17.81 -14.74 -22.29
N LEU A 131 -17.14 -14.67 -21.13
CA LEU A 131 -16.42 -15.81 -20.57
C LEU A 131 -17.30 -16.69 -19.68
N GLY A 132 -18.41 -16.13 -19.18
CA GLY A 132 -19.25 -16.77 -18.20
C GLY A 132 -18.62 -16.86 -16.81
N VAL A 133 -19.37 -17.45 -15.89
CA VAL A 133 -18.97 -17.66 -14.50
C VAL A 133 -18.66 -19.13 -14.21
N LYS A 134 -17.74 -19.37 -13.27
CA LYS A 134 -17.56 -20.68 -12.65
C LYS A 134 -18.57 -20.86 -11.50
N PRO A 135 -18.87 -22.10 -11.08
CA PRO A 135 -19.54 -22.36 -9.81
C PRO A 135 -18.77 -21.64 -8.69
N GLY A 136 -19.45 -20.74 -7.96
CA GLY A 136 -18.80 -19.84 -6.97
C GLY A 136 -18.63 -18.38 -7.40
N ARG A 137 -19.35 -17.89 -8.43
CA ARG A 137 -19.40 -16.47 -8.89
C ARG A 137 -18.10 -15.89 -9.47
N GLN A 138 -17.04 -16.67 -9.60
CA GLN A 138 -15.79 -16.23 -10.23
C GLN A 138 -15.94 -16.13 -11.76
N ILE A 139 -15.60 -14.99 -12.37
CA ILE A 139 -15.53 -14.84 -13.83
C ILE A 139 -14.37 -15.69 -14.36
N ARG A 140 -14.59 -16.45 -15.43
CA ARG A 140 -13.52 -17.26 -16.03
C ARG A 140 -12.39 -16.35 -16.52
N GLY A 141 -11.15 -16.81 -16.39
CA GLY A 141 -9.98 -16.14 -16.96
C GLY A 141 -9.36 -15.00 -16.13
N LEU A 142 -10.05 -14.49 -15.09
CA LEU A 142 -9.61 -13.36 -14.24
C LEU A 142 -8.82 -13.77 -12.98
N GLY A 143 -8.73 -15.07 -12.69
CA GLY A 143 -8.20 -15.55 -11.41
C GLY A 143 -9.09 -15.17 -10.23
N ASP A 144 -8.67 -15.47 -9.01
CA ASP A 144 -9.45 -15.18 -7.78
C ASP A 144 -9.23 -13.74 -7.28
N GLY A 145 -8.53 -12.94 -8.08
CA GLY A 145 -7.91 -11.69 -7.62
C GLY A 145 -8.91 -10.63 -7.15
N ARG A 146 -10.18 -10.67 -7.57
CA ARG A 146 -11.21 -9.71 -7.14
C ARG A 146 -12.63 -10.28 -7.23
N LEU A 147 -13.00 -11.14 -6.29
CA LEU A 147 -14.30 -10.97 -5.62
C LEU A 147 -14.00 -10.10 -4.40
N ARG A 148 -14.03 -8.77 -4.59
CA ARG A 148 -14.09 -7.86 -3.46
C ARG A 148 -15.48 -7.97 -2.84
N ASP A 149 -15.71 -9.04 -2.10
CA ASP A 149 -16.63 -9.00 -0.97
C ASP A 149 -15.82 -8.36 0.17
N ILE A 150 -15.63 -7.04 0.12
CA ILE A 150 -15.01 -6.25 1.21
C ILE A 150 -15.84 -6.38 2.51
N ASP A 151 -17.06 -6.92 2.45
CA ASP A 151 -17.97 -6.91 3.59
C ASP A 151 -17.91 -8.11 4.55
N THR A 152 -17.14 -9.17 4.28
CA THR A 152 -17.28 -10.41 5.08
C THR A 152 -15.99 -11.14 5.43
N SER A 153 -15.00 -10.43 5.98
CA SER A 153 -14.05 -11.07 6.88
C SER A 153 -14.13 -10.40 8.24
N SER A 154 -14.82 -11.04 9.18
CA SER A 154 -14.88 -10.63 10.59
C SER A 154 -13.49 -10.42 11.19
N ASN A 155 -12.48 -11.11 10.66
CA ASN A 155 -11.10 -11.01 11.12
C ASN A 155 -10.44 -9.71 10.67
N VAL A 156 -10.77 -9.18 9.48
CA VAL A 156 -10.22 -7.89 9.01
C VAL A 156 -10.77 -6.74 9.84
N ARG A 157 -12.09 -6.71 10.08
CA ARG A 157 -12.73 -5.70 10.94
C ARG A 157 -12.25 -5.77 12.39
N HIS A 158 -11.93 -6.96 12.89
CA HIS A 158 -11.34 -7.13 14.22
C HIS A 158 -9.92 -6.54 14.27
N MET A 159 -9.07 -6.86 13.28
CA MET A 159 -7.70 -6.31 13.23
C MET A 159 -7.68 -4.79 13.04
N GLU A 160 -8.61 -4.23 12.25
CA GLU A 160 -8.75 -2.79 12.08
C GLU A 160 -9.11 -2.10 13.41
N LYS A 161 -10.06 -2.67 14.15
CA LYS A 161 -10.43 -2.16 15.46
C LYS A 161 -9.28 -2.26 16.48
N GLU A 162 -8.55 -3.36 16.48
CA GLU A 162 -7.38 -3.56 17.33
C GLU A 162 -6.26 -2.55 17.00
N LEU A 163 -6.06 -2.26 15.71
CA LEU A 163 -5.11 -1.24 15.26
C LEU A 163 -5.53 0.17 15.68
N GLU A 164 -6.81 0.51 15.60
CA GLU A 164 -7.35 1.79 16.06
C GLU A 164 -7.17 1.97 17.58
N GLU A 165 -7.41 0.92 18.36
CA GLU A 165 -7.20 0.91 19.81
C GLU A 165 -5.72 1.08 20.18
N GLU A 166 -4.80 0.40 19.49
CA GLU A 166 -3.34 0.56 19.65
C GLU A 166 -2.87 1.99 19.29
N LEU A 167 -3.37 2.56 18.19
CA LEU A 167 -3.04 3.94 17.80
C LEU A 167 -3.56 4.95 18.82
N ALA A 168 -4.76 4.73 19.38
CA ALA A 168 -5.30 5.57 20.44
C ALA A 168 -4.46 5.47 21.73
N ALA A 169 -4.05 4.25 22.12
CA ALA A 169 -3.20 4.03 23.28
C ALA A 169 -1.83 4.70 23.12
N ARG A 170 -1.23 4.60 21.92
CA ARG A 170 0.07 5.22 21.62
C ARG A 170 0.00 6.74 21.68
N LYS A 171 -1.04 7.35 21.09
CA LYS A 171 -1.29 8.79 21.20
C LYS A 171 -1.49 9.25 22.65
N ALA A 172 -2.21 8.48 23.46
CA ALA A 172 -2.40 8.79 24.88
C ALA A 172 -1.09 8.69 25.67
N ALA A 173 -0.25 7.69 25.39
CA ALA A 173 1.06 7.54 26.00
C ALA A 173 2.01 8.68 25.62
N ASP A 174 2.02 9.10 24.35
CA ASP A 174 2.82 10.23 23.89
C ASP A 174 2.34 11.54 24.52
N ALA A 175 1.03 11.77 24.61
CA ALA A 175 0.46 12.91 25.32
C ALA A 175 0.90 12.94 26.80
N ALA A 176 0.82 11.81 27.51
CA ALA A 176 1.27 11.72 28.90
C ALA A 176 2.77 11.98 29.06
N ARG A 177 3.61 11.53 28.11
CA ARG A 177 5.04 11.84 28.10
C ARG A 177 5.30 13.33 27.95
N THR A 178 4.61 13.99 27.02
CA THR A 178 4.74 15.44 26.82
C THR A 178 4.29 16.23 28.04
N GLU A 179 3.23 15.80 28.74
CA GLU A 179 2.75 16.45 29.97
C GLU A 179 3.77 16.31 31.11
N ILE A 180 4.35 15.11 31.28
CA ILE A 180 5.42 14.88 32.26
C ILE A 180 6.63 15.77 31.97
N GLU A 181 7.04 15.87 30.71
CA GLU A 181 8.17 16.71 30.30
C GLU A 181 7.88 18.19 30.57
N GLN A 182 6.70 18.70 30.20
CA GLN A 182 6.30 20.08 30.49
C GLN A 182 6.26 20.35 32.00
N ARG A 183 5.79 19.40 32.80
CA ARG A 183 5.77 19.52 34.26
C ARG A 183 7.18 19.53 34.82
N MET A 184 8.10 18.72 34.29
CA MET A 184 9.52 18.73 34.68
C MET A 184 10.19 20.05 34.32
N LYS A 185 10.01 20.56 33.09
CA LYS A 185 10.52 21.86 32.65
C LYS A 185 10.00 23.00 33.54
N SER A 186 8.69 23.00 33.84
CA SER A 186 8.08 23.99 34.73
C SER A 186 8.69 23.94 36.14
N ARG A 187 8.91 22.73 36.69
CA ARG A 187 9.56 22.56 38.00
C ARG A 187 11.01 23.05 37.99
N LEU A 188 11.78 22.71 36.96
CA LEU A 188 13.16 23.16 36.79
C LEU A 188 13.24 24.69 36.72
N ASN A 189 12.31 25.33 35.99
CA ASN A 189 12.24 26.79 35.91
C ASN A 189 11.95 27.45 37.26
N VAL A 190 11.05 26.87 38.07
CA VAL A 190 10.79 27.38 39.42
C VAL A 190 12.03 27.24 40.32
N VAL A 191 12.69 26.08 40.27
CA VAL A 191 13.93 25.83 41.05
C VAL A 191 15.05 26.78 40.62
N GLY A 192 15.26 26.96 39.31
CA GLY A 192 16.26 27.88 38.77
C GLY A 192 16.02 29.33 39.21
N LYS A 193 14.77 29.80 39.19
CA LYS A 193 14.39 31.14 39.68
C LYS A 193 14.68 31.30 41.18
N GLN A 194 14.34 30.31 42.00
CA GLN A 194 14.62 30.33 43.44
C GLN A 194 16.12 30.37 43.73
N PHE A 195 16.90 29.56 43.01
CA PHE A 195 18.35 29.53 43.13
C PHE A 195 19.00 30.87 42.73
N ASN A 196 18.62 31.42 41.57
CA ASN A 196 19.12 32.72 41.11
C ASN A 196 18.81 33.84 42.11
N SER A 197 17.58 33.90 42.65
CA SER A 197 17.22 34.89 43.68
C SER A 197 18.06 34.77 44.96
N THR A 198 18.39 33.54 45.36
CA THR A 198 19.23 33.28 46.54
C THR A 198 20.68 33.71 46.29
N LEU A 199 21.21 33.42 45.11
CA LEU A 199 22.53 33.86 44.68
C LEU A 199 22.63 35.38 44.55
N GLU A 200 21.61 36.05 44.02
CA GLU A 200 21.54 37.52 43.94
C GLU A 200 21.61 38.15 45.33
N SER A 201 20.82 37.64 46.29
CA SER A 201 20.85 38.10 47.67
C SER A 201 22.23 37.91 48.31
N TRP A 202 22.86 36.74 48.10
CA TRP A 202 24.21 36.47 48.58
C TRP A 202 25.25 37.41 47.93
N TYR A 203 25.14 37.63 46.63
CA TYR A 203 26.02 38.50 45.87
C TYR A 203 25.93 39.96 46.34
N HIS A 204 24.72 40.48 46.59
CA HIS A 204 24.54 41.80 47.18
C HIS A 204 25.15 41.91 48.59
N SER A 205 25.00 40.88 49.43
CA SER A 205 25.66 40.84 50.73
C SER A 205 27.18 40.88 50.59
N MET A 206 27.73 40.14 49.63
CA MET A 206 29.18 40.11 49.36
C MET A 206 29.68 41.48 48.88
N GLN A 207 28.94 42.14 47.97
CA GLN A 207 29.25 43.50 47.53
C GLN A 207 29.32 44.49 48.70
N GLN A 208 28.41 44.40 49.68
CA GLN A 208 28.43 45.26 50.86
C GLN A 208 29.69 45.05 51.70
N LEU A 209 30.13 43.80 51.89
CA LEU A 209 31.35 43.47 52.62
C LEU A 209 32.61 43.93 51.87
N CYS A 210 32.69 43.67 50.56
CA CYS A 210 33.86 44.01 49.75
C CYS A 210 34.12 45.53 49.68
N ARG A 211 33.10 46.38 49.82
CA ARG A 211 33.28 47.85 49.89
C ARG A 211 34.17 48.31 51.05
N GLN A 212 34.33 47.47 52.08
CA GLN A 212 35.18 47.78 53.25
C GLN A 212 36.65 47.40 53.04
N VAL A 213 36.99 46.70 51.94
CA VAL A 213 38.35 46.23 51.64
C VAL A 213 38.92 47.01 50.45
N PRO A 214 39.89 47.93 50.64
CA PRO A 214 40.46 48.71 49.56
C PRO A 214 41.16 47.82 48.51
N GLY A 215 40.84 48.04 47.23
CA GLY A 215 41.48 47.36 46.09
C GLY A 215 40.82 46.05 45.65
N PHE A 216 39.79 45.56 46.35
CA PHE A 216 39.06 44.36 45.93
C PHE A 216 37.89 44.71 44.98
N ILE A 217 37.87 44.12 43.79
CA ILE A 217 36.82 44.32 42.78
C ILE A 217 36.06 43.00 42.59
N LEU A 218 34.76 43.00 42.86
CA LEU A 218 33.91 41.83 42.70
C LEU A 218 33.50 41.68 41.22
N PRO A 219 33.60 40.47 40.62
CA PRO A 219 33.14 40.24 39.25
C PRO A 219 31.62 40.45 39.14
N PRO A 220 31.09 40.84 37.97
CA PRO A 220 29.65 41.06 37.77
C PRO A 220 28.85 39.76 37.94
N PHE A 221 27.65 39.86 38.50
CA PHE A 221 26.74 38.73 38.62
C PHE A 221 26.23 38.30 37.24
N THR A 222 26.26 36.99 36.97
CA THR A 222 25.65 36.38 35.79
C THR A 222 24.64 35.34 36.27
N PRO A 223 23.34 35.52 36.03
CA PRO A 223 22.34 34.53 36.41
C PRO A 223 22.53 33.26 35.58
N LEU A 224 22.21 32.09 36.16
CA LEU A 224 22.14 30.86 35.37
C LEU A 224 20.94 30.96 34.43
N SER A 225 21.21 31.01 33.12
CA SER A 225 20.21 30.75 32.10
C SER A 225 19.88 29.26 32.10
N VAL A 226 18.62 28.91 32.37
CA VAL A 226 18.08 27.63 31.93
C VAL A 226 17.71 27.87 30.47
N GLU A 227 18.64 27.65 29.55
CA GLU A 227 18.34 27.83 28.13
C GLU A 227 17.42 26.70 27.66
N ASP A 228 16.39 27.09 26.88
CA ASP A 228 15.56 26.18 26.10
C ASP A 228 16.41 25.67 24.92
N ASP A 229 17.24 24.66 25.15
CA ASP A 229 17.83 23.92 24.04
C ASP A 229 16.69 23.26 23.26
N ALA A 230 16.31 23.90 22.16
CA ALA A 230 15.52 23.31 21.09
C ALA A 230 16.26 22.04 20.62
N ILE A 231 15.75 20.89 21.02
CA ILE A 231 16.12 19.60 20.42
C ILE A 231 15.77 19.74 18.94
N GLY A 232 16.81 19.78 18.11
CA GLY A 232 16.67 19.87 16.67
C GLY A 232 15.82 18.72 16.15
N ASP A 233 14.84 19.08 15.31
CA ASP A 233 14.23 18.15 14.38
C ASP A 233 15.34 17.57 13.50
N GLU A 234 15.78 16.34 13.78
CA GLU A 234 16.42 15.51 12.77
C GLU A 234 15.36 15.10 11.76
N ASP A 235 15.27 15.95 10.74
CA ASP A 235 14.61 15.73 9.46
C ASP A 235 15.14 14.43 8.84
N ASN A 236 14.42 13.32 9.02
CA ASN A 236 14.60 12.12 8.22
C ASN A 236 14.02 12.40 6.83
N GLY A 237 14.85 13.04 6.00
CA GLY A 237 14.64 13.17 4.56
C GLY A 237 14.48 11.79 3.94
N PHE A 238 13.24 11.46 3.57
CA PHE A 238 12.93 10.40 2.62
C PHE A 238 12.54 11.06 1.29
N ASP A 239 13.57 11.22 0.45
CA ASP A 239 13.60 11.39 -1.00
C ASP A 239 12.30 11.84 -1.70
N LYS A 240 12.27 13.13 -2.03
CA LYS A 240 11.61 13.61 -3.24
C LYS A 240 12.69 14.14 -4.18
N GLU A 241 13.07 13.35 -5.17
CA GLU A 241 13.57 13.87 -6.44
C GLU A 241 13.54 12.77 -7.50
N ASN A 242 12.68 12.96 -8.51
CA ASN A 242 12.95 12.57 -9.90
C ASN A 242 11.95 13.33 -10.77
N ASN A 243 12.30 14.59 -11.03
CA ASN A 243 11.76 15.37 -12.15
C ASN A 243 12.96 15.66 -13.05
N PHE A 244 13.05 14.98 -14.19
CA PHE A 244 14.08 15.19 -15.21
C PHE A 244 13.37 15.77 -16.44
N GLY A 245 13.48 17.09 -16.64
CA GLY A 245 13.46 17.75 -17.94
C GLY A 245 14.91 18.14 -18.27
N GLU A 246 15.40 17.91 -19.50
CA GLU A 246 15.52 18.94 -20.56
C GLU A 246 16.41 20.11 -20.06
N ASP A 247 17.63 20.37 -20.55
CA ASP A 247 18.10 20.48 -21.94
C ASP A 247 19.66 20.36 -22.03
N GLU A 248 20.16 19.69 -23.08
CA GLU A 248 21.23 20.17 -24.00
C GLU A 248 21.39 19.22 -25.21
#